data_AF-A0A553KI55-F1
#
_entry.id   AF-A0A553KI55-F1
#
_cell.length_a   1.000
_cell.length_b   1.000
_cell.length_c   1.000
_cell.angle_alpha   90.00
_cell.angle_beta   90.00
_cell.angle_gamma   90.00
#
_symmetry.space_group_name_H-M   'P 1'
#
loop_
_entity.id
_entity.type
_entity.pdbx_description
1 polymer ?
#
loop_
_entity_poly.entity_id
_entity_poly.type
_entity_poly.pdbx_seq_one_letter_code
_entity_poly.pdbx_strand_id
1 'polypeptide(L)'
;MSKLEKYLAKAQEPVQRRTGTVTIDGEEWSVRELTLSENRQAYKLAEDANGRFDVFRYNDIRIVKATEHDFPWNNQELLKAYKAKDKFDLPVRLFERNPEGYQALLDKVNEVNARVKSEQEVVDELKNSSEPTEKQATSAEHS
;
A
#
# COMPACT_ATOMS: atom_id res chain seq x y z
N MET A 1 0.02 -5.08 32.44
CA MET A 1 0.54 -5.28 31.07
C MET A 1 1.68 -4.30 30.86
N SER A 2 2.86 -4.77 30.47
CA SER A 2 3.98 -3.89 30.13
C SER A 2 3.66 -3.09 28.87
N LYS A 3 4.33 -1.94 28.69
CA LYS A 3 4.20 -1.13 27.48
C LYS A 3 4.46 -1.96 26.22
N LEU A 4 5.43 -2.88 26.29
CA LEU A 4 5.82 -3.75 25.19
C LEU A 4 4.72 -4.76 24.84
N GLU A 5 4.08 -5.38 25.84
CA GLU A 5 2.95 -6.31 25.65
C GLU A 5 1.73 -5.62 25.01
N LYS A 6 1.42 -4.38 25.40
CA LYS A 6 0.34 -3.59 24.78
C LYS A 6 0.58 -3.33 23.28
N TYR A 7 1.81 -2.96 22.90
CA TYR A 7 2.13 -2.73 21.49
C TYR A 7 2.28 -4.02 20.68
N LEU A 8 2.74 -5.12 21.29
CA LEU A 8 2.79 -6.43 20.64
C LEU A 8 1.39 -6.99 20.37
N ALA A 9 0.45 -6.84 21.32
CA ALA A 9 -0.94 -7.25 21.11
C ALA A 9 -1.57 -6.48 19.93
N LYS A 10 -1.36 -5.16 19.86
CA LYS A 10 -1.81 -4.33 18.73
C LYS A 10 -1.12 -4.68 17.40
N ALA A 11 0.13 -5.13 17.42
CA ALA A 11 0.85 -5.56 16.22
C ALA A 11 0.37 -6.92 15.69
N GLN A 12 -0.33 -7.72 16.51
CA GLN A 12 -0.89 -9.02 16.13
C GLN A 12 -2.31 -8.92 15.56
N GLU A 13 -2.98 -7.77 15.69
CA GLU A 13 -4.25 -7.54 15.04
C GLU A 13 -4.07 -7.54 13.51
N PRO A 14 -4.94 -8.24 12.75
CA PRO A 14 -4.88 -8.22 11.30
C PRO A 14 -5.10 -6.78 10.82
N VAL A 15 -4.05 -6.17 10.26
CA VAL A 15 -4.13 -4.83 9.67
C VAL A 15 -5.02 -4.91 8.44
N GLN A 16 -6.26 -4.47 8.58
CA GLN A 16 -7.18 -4.36 7.47
C GLN A 16 -6.68 -3.27 6.53
N ARG A 17 -6.25 -3.68 5.33
CA ARG A 17 -5.72 -2.76 4.33
C ARG A 17 -6.87 -2.02 3.67
N ARG A 18 -6.68 -0.73 3.38
CA ARG A 18 -7.62 0.01 2.54
C ARG A 18 -7.67 -0.63 1.15
N THR A 19 -8.85 -0.61 0.54
CA THR A 19 -9.07 -1.11 -0.82
C THR A 19 -9.90 -0.11 -1.60
N GLY A 20 -9.84 -0.18 -2.92
CA GLY A 20 -10.68 0.57 -3.83
C GLY A 20 -10.81 -0.16 -5.15
N THR A 21 -11.84 0.15 -5.92
CA THR A 21 -12.04 -0.41 -7.26
C THR A 21 -12.02 0.68 -8.33
N VAL A 22 -11.68 0.29 -9.55
CA VAL A 22 -11.76 1.14 -10.75
C VAL A 22 -12.19 0.27 -11.93
N THR A 23 -13.09 0.78 -12.77
CA THR A 23 -13.53 0.07 -13.98
C THR A 23 -12.71 0.52 -15.18
N ILE A 24 -12.15 -0.44 -15.90
CA ILE A 24 -11.33 -0.22 -17.10
C ILE A 24 -11.82 -1.19 -18.18
N ASP A 25 -12.18 -0.67 -19.36
CA ASP A 25 -12.72 -1.46 -20.48
C ASP A 25 -13.90 -2.38 -20.11
N GLY A 26 -14.69 -1.98 -19.11
CA GLY A 26 -15.84 -2.75 -18.63
C GLY A 26 -15.50 -3.83 -17.59
N GLU A 27 -14.22 -4.00 -17.25
CA GLU A 27 -13.76 -4.89 -16.17
C GLU A 27 -13.47 -4.09 -14.90
N GLU A 28 -13.86 -4.63 -13.75
CA GLU A 28 -13.54 -4.04 -12.44
C GLU A 28 -12.18 -4.53 -11.96
N TRP A 29 -11.32 -3.59 -11.56
CA TRP A 29 -10.00 -3.86 -10.99
C TRP A 29 -10.00 -3.56 -9.50
N SER A 30 -9.52 -4.50 -8.69
CA SER A 30 -9.37 -4.34 -7.25
C SER A 30 -7.96 -3.90 -6.87
N VAL A 31 -7.87 -2.77 -6.17
CA VAL A 31 -6.63 -2.17 -5.68
C VAL A 31 -6.58 -2.22 -4.16
N ARG A 32 -5.47 -2.66 -3.58
CA ARG A 32 -5.22 -2.66 -2.13
C ARG A 32 -4.07 -1.73 -1.74
N GLU A 33 -4.12 -1.25 -0.51
CA GLU A 33 -3.06 -0.48 0.10
C GLU A 33 -1.76 -1.31 0.19
N LEU A 34 -0.66 -0.66 -0.16
CA LEU A 34 0.68 -1.22 -0.02
C LEU A 34 1.14 -1.03 1.42
N THR A 35 1.65 -2.09 2.01
CA THR A 35 2.40 -2.00 3.27
C THR A 35 3.64 -1.14 3.12
N LEU A 36 4.19 -0.70 4.24
CA LEU A 36 5.48 -0.02 4.26
C LEU A 36 6.60 -0.87 3.61
N SER A 37 6.57 -2.19 3.80
CA SER A 37 7.54 -3.11 3.21
C SER A 37 7.40 -3.18 1.69
N GLU A 38 6.18 -3.34 1.17
CA GLU A 38 5.91 -3.35 -0.27
C GLU A 38 6.30 -2.03 -0.93
N ASN A 39 6.00 -0.89 -0.30
CA ASN A 39 6.44 0.43 -0.77
C ASN A 39 7.97 0.54 -0.82
N ARG A 40 8.69 0.14 0.25
CA ARG A 40 10.16 0.15 0.25
C ARG A 40 10.75 -0.76 -0.82
N GLN A 41 10.13 -1.92 -1.06
CA GLN A 41 10.55 -2.80 -2.16
C GLN A 41 10.32 -2.15 -3.51
N ALA A 42 9.20 -1.44 -3.72
CA ALA A 42 8.94 -0.72 -4.95
C ALA A 42 10.03 0.34 -5.21
N TYR A 43 10.43 1.11 -4.20
CA TYR A 43 11.53 2.06 -4.31
C TYR A 43 12.84 1.37 -4.74
N LYS A 44 13.24 0.30 -4.04
CA LYS A 44 14.48 -0.42 -4.35
C LYS A 44 14.50 -1.03 -5.75
N LEU A 45 13.37 -1.55 -6.21
CA LEU A 45 13.25 -2.18 -7.54
C LEU A 45 13.22 -1.16 -8.68
N ALA A 46 12.95 0.10 -8.37
CA ALA A 46 12.94 1.20 -9.32
C ALA A 46 14.30 1.93 -9.40
N GLU A 47 15.25 1.61 -8.50
CA GLU A 47 16.62 2.11 -8.58
C GLU A 47 17.49 1.18 -9.43
N ASP A 48 18.25 1.76 -10.36
CA ASP A 48 19.25 1.02 -11.13
C ASP A 48 20.53 0.77 -10.31
N ALA A 49 21.49 0.04 -10.89
CA ALA A 49 22.77 -0.28 -10.24
C ALA A 49 23.64 0.96 -9.92
N ASN A 50 23.33 2.11 -10.51
CA ASN A 50 24.01 3.38 -10.26
C ASN A 50 23.25 4.26 -9.25
N GLY A 51 22.16 3.76 -8.67
CA GLY A 51 21.31 4.49 -7.75
C GLY A 51 20.40 5.53 -8.42
N ARG A 52 20.17 5.44 -9.73
CA ARG A 52 19.22 6.30 -10.43
C ARG A 52 17.82 5.75 -10.31
N PHE A 53 16.90 6.59 -9.85
CA PHE A 53 15.50 6.23 -9.66
C PHE A 53 14.69 6.43 -10.94
N ASP A 54 13.97 5.39 -11.35
CA ASP A 54 13.03 5.41 -12.47
C ASP A 54 11.58 5.50 -11.95
N VAL A 55 10.98 6.68 -12.12
CA VAL A 55 9.59 6.96 -11.69
C VAL A 55 8.57 6.10 -12.43
N PHE A 56 8.79 5.80 -13.72
CA PHE A 56 7.86 5.00 -14.51
C PHE A 56 7.89 3.55 -14.04
N ARG A 57 9.10 3.00 -13.88
CA ARG A 57 9.30 1.67 -13.30
C ARG A 57 8.68 1.56 -11.91
N TYR A 58 8.85 2.58 -11.07
CA TYR A 58 8.24 2.65 -9.74
C TYR A 58 6.71 2.56 -9.79
N ASN A 59 6.07 3.28 -10.71
CA ASN A 59 4.61 3.24 -10.88
C ASN A 59 4.14 1.85 -11.35
N ASP A 60 4.82 1.23 -12.31
CA ASP A 60 4.50 -0.12 -12.76
C ASP A 60 4.60 -1.13 -11.63
N ILE A 61 5.66 -1.05 -10.80
CA ILE A 61 5.84 -1.93 -9.64
C ILE A 61 4.70 -1.73 -8.62
N ARG A 62 4.26 -0.48 -8.40
CA ARG A 62 3.16 -0.19 -7.49
C ARG A 62 1.84 -0.72 -7.99
N ILE A 63 1.54 -0.56 -9.28
CA ILE A 63 0.35 -1.16 -9.90
C ILE A 63 0.33 -2.65 -9.65
N VAL A 64 1.42 -3.36 -9.99
CA VAL A 64 1.52 -4.82 -9.80
C VAL A 64 1.31 -5.21 -8.35
N LYS A 65 2.05 -4.61 -7.40
CA LYS A 65 1.94 -4.99 -5.98
C LYS A 65 0.56 -4.70 -5.38
N ALA A 66 -0.09 -3.63 -5.85
CA ALA A 66 -1.40 -3.21 -5.36
C ALA A 66 -2.55 -4.02 -5.96
N THR A 67 -2.31 -4.82 -6.99
CA THR A 67 -3.33 -5.58 -7.72
C THR A 67 -2.97 -7.05 -7.92
N GLU A 68 -1.85 -7.55 -7.38
CA GLU A 68 -1.42 -8.96 -7.54
C GLU A 68 -2.32 -9.97 -6.84
N HIS A 69 -3.24 -9.51 -5.99
CA HIS A 69 -4.32 -10.34 -5.43
C HIS A 69 -5.50 -10.51 -6.40
N ASP A 70 -5.59 -9.67 -7.42
CA ASP A 70 -6.73 -9.55 -8.34
C ASP A 70 -6.35 -9.99 -9.77
N PHE A 71 -5.15 -9.60 -10.24
CA PHE A 71 -4.67 -9.89 -11.58
C PHE A 71 -3.38 -10.73 -11.56
N PRO A 72 -3.26 -11.77 -12.42
CA PRO A 72 -2.13 -12.70 -12.40
C PRO A 72 -0.91 -12.16 -13.15
N TRP A 73 -0.30 -11.07 -12.65
CA TRP A 73 0.83 -10.38 -13.30
C TRP A 73 2.05 -11.26 -13.63
N ASN A 74 2.22 -12.40 -12.95
CA ASN A 74 3.33 -13.32 -13.15
C ASN A 74 2.98 -14.57 -13.99
N ASN A 75 1.81 -14.58 -14.63
CA ASN A 75 1.42 -15.65 -15.54
C ASN A 75 2.36 -15.69 -16.76
N GLN A 76 3.00 -16.84 -16.99
CA GLN A 76 4.04 -16.99 -18.02
C GLN A 76 3.48 -16.85 -19.45
N GLU A 77 2.24 -17.26 -19.69
CA GLU A 77 1.60 -17.11 -20.99
C GLU A 77 1.29 -15.65 -21.29
N LEU A 78 0.79 -14.89 -20.30
CA LEU A 78 0.58 -13.45 -20.41
C LEU A 78 1.91 -12.71 -20.70
N LEU A 79 2.95 -12.99 -19.91
CA LEU A 79 4.26 -12.36 -20.13
C LEU A 79 4.78 -12.62 -21.55
N LYS A 80 4.64 -13.84 -22.05
CA LYS A 80 5.04 -14.20 -23.41
C LYS A 80 4.18 -13.51 -24.48
N ALA A 81 2.86 -13.47 -24.29
CA ALA A 81 1.93 -12.84 -25.23
C ALA A 81 2.22 -11.34 -25.42
N TYR A 82 2.53 -10.66 -24.32
CA TYR A 82 2.84 -9.23 -24.30
C TYR A 82 4.34 -8.91 -24.47
N LYS A 83 5.19 -9.94 -24.66
CA LYS A 83 6.65 -9.81 -24.74
C LYS A 83 7.24 -9.04 -23.56
N ALA A 84 6.62 -9.18 -22.38
CA ALA A 84 7.06 -8.55 -21.15
C ALA A 84 8.26 -9.30 -20.56
N LYS A 85 9.29 -8.57 -20.14
CA LYS A 85 10.50 -9.17 -19.54
C LYS A 85 10.23 -9.82 -18.19
N ASP A 86 9.39 -9.17 -17.39
CA ASP A 86 8.98 -9.60 -16.07
C ASP A 86 7.60 -9.03 -15.74
N LYS A 87 7.05 -9.42 -14.58
CA LYS A 87 5.73 -8.95 -14.14
C LYS A 87 5.63 -7.43 -14.01
N PHE A 88 6.74 -6.72 -13.82
CA PHE A 88 6.77 -5.27 -13.66
C PHE A 88 6.95 -4.53 -14.99
N ASP A 89 7.33 -5.23 -16.07
CA ASP A 89 7.29 -4.71 -17.45
C ASP A 89 5.89 -4.89 -18.07
N LEU A 90 5.06 -5.77 -17.50
CA LEU A 90 3.75 -6.09 -18.02
C LEU A 90 2.74 -4.91 -18.01
N PRO A 91 2.66 -4.04 -16.99
CA PRO A 91 1.66 -2.96 -16.96
C PRO A 91 1.72 -2.05 -18.19
N VAL A 92 2.90 -1.52 -18.53
CA VAL A 92 3.07 -0.65 -19.70
C VAL A 92 2.77 -1.37 -21.02
N ARG A 93 3.00 -2.69 -21.09
CA ARG A 93 2.69 -3.51 -22.28
C ARG A 93 1.20 -3.80 -22.40
N LEU A 94 0.57 -4.14 -21.28
CA LEU A 94 -0.85 -4.49 -21.21
C LEU A 94 -1.72 -3.30 -21.64
N PHE A 95 -1.33 -2.10 -21.19
CA PHE A 95 -2.05 -0.86 -21.47
C PHE A 95 -1.47 -0.05 -22.64
N GLU A 96 -0.60 -0.64 -23.49
CA GLU A 96 0.03 0.07 -24.62
C GLU A 96 -1.00 0.74 -25.55
N ARG A 97 -2.17 0.10 -25.73
CA ARG A 97 -3.29 0.62 -26.54
C ARG A 97 -4.40 1.28 -25.71
N ASN A 98 -4.24 1.34 -24.39
CA ASN A 98 -5.19 1.96 -23.47
C ASN A 98 -4.48 2.78 -22.38
N PRO A 99 -3.85 3.92 -22.74
CA PRO A 99 -3.15 4.77 -21.78
C PRO A 99 -4.08 5.37 -20.71
N GLU A 100 -5.36 5.58 -21.03
CA GLU A 100 -6.37 6.06 -20.07
C GLU A 100 -6.64 5.02 -18.98
N GLY A 101 -6.74 3.74 -19.36
CA GLY A 101 -6.85 2.62 -18.43
C GLY A 101 -5.64 2.51 -17.50
N TYR A 102 -4.43 2.66 -18.04
CA TYR A 102 -3.21 2.72 -17.22
C TYR A 102 -3.29 3.83 -16.18
N GLN A 103 -3.65 5.05 -16.63
CA GLN A 103 -3.70 6.22 -15.75
C GLN A 103 -4.78 6.05 -14.68
N ALA A 104 -5.96 5.56 -15.04
CA ALA A 104 -7.05 5.30 -14.10
C ALA A 104 -6.65 4.29 -13.01
N LEU A 105 -5.91 3.24 -13.38
CA LEU A 105 -5.39 2.26 -12.44
C LEU A 105 -4.34 2.89 -11.50
N LEU A 106 -3.41 3.66 -12.06
CA LEU A 106 -2.37 4.36 -11.29
C LEU A 106 -2.99 5.37 -10.32
N ASP A 107 -4.00 6.12 -10.75
CA ASP A 107 -4.71 7.09 -9.93
C ASP A 107 -5.41 6.41 -8.76
N LYS A 108 -6.07 5.26 -9.00
CA LYS A 108 -6.66 4.47 -7.93
C LYS A 108 -5.60 3.94 -6.96
N VAL A 109 -4.45 3.49 -7.46
CA VAL A 109 -3.29 3.11 -6.62
C VAL A 109 -2.78 4.30 -5.81
N ASN A 110 -2.75 5.50 -6.35
CA ASN A 110 -2.36 6.71 -5.62
C ASN A 110 -3.39 7.09 -4.54
N GLU A 111 -4.67 7.05 -4.86
CA GLU A 111 -5.77 7.33 -3.95
C GLU A 111 -5.76 6.39 -2.74
N VAL A 112 -5.73 5.06 -2.98
CA VAL A 112 -5.74 4.05 -1.91
C VAL A 112 -4.49 4.15 -1.02
N ASN A 113 -3.36 4.60 -1.58
CA ASN A 113 -2.11 4.76 -0.85
C ASN A 113 -1.88 6.19 -0.32
N ALA A 114 -2.78 7.14 -0.60
CA ALA A 114 -2.68 8.49 -0.07
C ALA A 114 -2.90 8.43 1.45
N ARG A 115 -1.97 9.00 2.22
CA ARG A 115 -2.06 9.09 3.69
C ARG A 115 -3.02 10.19 4.17
N VAL A 116 -4.02 10.54 3.37
CA VAL A 116 -5.10 11.42 3.84
C VAL A 116 -6.03 10.54 4.65
N LYS A 117 -5.84 10.53 5.97
CA LYS A 117 -6.84 9.98 6.88
C LYS A 117 -8.07 10.87 6.78
N SER A 118 -9.24 10.26 6.67
CA SER A 118 -10.48 11.02 6.85
C SER A 118 -10.51 11.63 8.25
N GLU A 119 -11.20 12.76 8.43
CA GLU A 119 -11.37 13.36 9.76
C GLU A 119 -11.91 12.34 10.77
N GLN A 120 -12.76 11.43 10.32
CA GLN A 120 -13.32 10.34 11.12
C GLN A 120 -12.25 9.33 11.57
N GLU A 121 -11.36 8.88 10.67
CA GLU A 121 -10.24 8.00 11.02
C GLU A 121 -9.28 8.69 12.01
N VAL A 122 -9.06 10.00 11.88
CA VAL A 122 -8.26 10.77 12.84
C VAL A 122 -8.95 10.81 14.20
N VAL A 123 -10.26 11.05 14.24
CA VAL A 123 -11.06 11.09 15.47
C VAL A 123 -11.10 9.73 16.16
N ASP A 124 -11.23 8.64 15.42
CA ASP A 124 -11.30 7.29 15.99
C ASP A 124 -9.95 6.81 16.52
N GLU A 125 -8.83 7.18 15.88
CA GLU A 125 -7.50 6.98 16.44
C GLU A 125 -7.26 7.81 17.71
N LEU A 126 -7.73 9.06 17.75
CA LEU A 126 -7.63 9.92 18.93
C LEU A 126 -8.43 9.34 20.11
N LYS A 127 -9.65 8.84 19.87
CA LYS A 127 -10.46 8.17 20.90
C LYS A 127 -9.79 6.89 21.42
N ASN A 128 -9.21 6.09 20.53
CA ASN A 128 -8.53 4.84 20.89
C ASN A 128 -7.12 5.04 21.51
N SER A 129 -6.54 6.24 21.40
CA SER A 129 -5.25 6.59 22.01
C SER A 129 -5.39 7.37 23.32
N SER A 130 -6.59 7.89 23.62
CA SER A 130 -6.88 8.73 24.79
C SER A 130 -7.62 7.96 25.89
N GLU A 131 -7.21 6.73 26.19
CA GLU A 131 -7.55 6.15 27.50
C GLU A 131 -6.76 6.91 28.57
N PRO A 132 -7.40 7.40 29.64
CA PRO A 132 -6.71 8.15 30.67
C PRO A 132 -5.72 7.23 31.38
N THR A 133 -4.45 7.64 31.39
CA THR A 133 -3.46 7.06 32.31
C THR A 133 -3.85 7.46 33.72
N GLU A 134 -4.76 6.73 34.35
CA GLU A 134 -5.13 6.99 35.74
C GLU A 134 -3.95 6.70 36.68
N LYS A 135 -3.44 7.81 37.24
CA LYS A 135 -2.89 8.00 38.59
C LYS A 135 -1.61 7.26 38.95
N GLN A 136 -0.47 7.94 38.78
CA GLN A 136 0.63 7.87 39.76
C GLN A 136 1.32 9.23 39.92
N ALA A 137 0.99 9.94 41.00
CA ALA A 137 1.77 10.93 41.76
C ALA A 137 0.76 11.54 42.75
N THR A 138 0.89 11.50 44.07
CA THR A 138 2.09 11.66 44.91
C THR A 138 1.88 10.96 46.25
N SER A 139 2.82 10.10 46.63
CA SER A 139 3.14 9.82 48.03
C SER A 139 4.42 10.56 48.35
N ALA A 140 4.35 11.60 49.17
CA ALA A 140 5.40 12.04 50.09
C ALA A 140 4.96 13.34 50.76
N GLU A 141 4.66 13.28 52.05
CA GLU A 141 5.28 14.19 53.01
C GLU A 141 5.23 13.52 54.39
N HIS A 142 6.39 12.99 54.77
CA HIS A 142 6.77 12.75 56.17
C HIS A 142 7.14 14.11 56.77
N SER A 143 6.51 14.45 57.89
CA SER A 143 7.14 14.76 59.20
C SER A 143 6.12 15.32 60.18
#